data_AF-A0A090N890-F1
#
_entry.id   AF-A0A090N890-F1
#
_cell.length_a   1.000
_cell.length_b   1.000
_cell.length_c   1.000
_cell.angle_alpha   90.00
_cell.angle_beta   90.00
_cell.angle_gamma   90.00
#
_symmetry.space_group_name_H-M   'P 1'
#
loop_
_entity.id
_entity.type
_entity.pdbx_description
1 polymer ?
#
loop_
_entity_poly.entity_id
_entity_poly.type
_entity_poly.pdbx_seq_one_letter_code
_entity_poly.pdbx_strand_id
1 'polypeptide(L)'
;MLLARHLHAQGHAIACPNGGPDFCFDDRGVRVWVEAVAPEPKGLPAEWLDPNFTGVRSFPHEDILLRWTSAIDAKWKKLQHYRNKGIVRPTDAYVIAVNGCQLSVFPETRGISQMPFGVEAVFPVGPLAYRINRETHKFEETFISERFHLVNRNNAKVPTTPFIDPTYAGVSALIGCAAERCHGIRAIVSRLKR
;
A
#
# COMPACT_ATOMS: atom_id res chain seq x y z
N MET A 1 12.44 11.54 -8.95
CA MET A 1 11.55 10.40 -8.65
C MET A 1 12.06 9.14 -9.35
N LEU A 2 12.39 8.06 -8.62
CA LEU A 2 13.02 6.85 -9.21
C LEU A 2 12.09 6.03 -10.11
N LEU A 3 10.80 5.96 -9.78
CA LEU A 3 9.81 5.22 -10.58
C LEU A 3 9.66 5.78 -11.99
N ALA A 4 9.47 7.11 -12.12
CA ALA A 4 9.39 7.77 -13.42
C ALA A 4 10.66 7.56 -14.26
N ARG A 5 11.86 7.63 -13.64
CA ARG A 5 13.13 7.33 -14.33
C ARG A 5 13.17 5.88 -14.84
N HIS A 6 12.71 4.92 -14.04
CA HIS A 6 12.67 3.51 -14.46
C HIS A 6 11.72 3.29 -15.64
N LEU A 7 10.52 3.87 -15.61
CA LEU A 7 9.57 3.80 -16.72
C LEU A 7 10.11 4.48 -17.98
N HIS A 8 10.78 5.62 -17.83
CA HIS A 8 11.44 6.28 -18.95
C HIS A 8 12.55 5.41 -19.57
N ALA A 9 13.36 4.75 -18.74
CA ALA A 9 14.38 3.81 -19.21
C ALA A 9 13.79 2.56 -19.91
N GLN A 10 12.52 2.24 -19.65
CA GLN A 10 11.76 1.20 -20.36
C GLN A 10 11.11 1.72 -21.66
N GLY A 11 11.34 2.98 -22.04
CA GLY A 11 10.83 3.58 -23.29
C GLY A 11 9.50 4.31 -23.16
N HIS A 12 8.95 4.47 -21.95
CA HIS A 12 7.72 5.26 -21.78
C HIS A 12 8.01 6.77 -21.86
N ALA A 13 7.15 7.47 -22.61
CA ALA A 13 7.15 8.93 -22.64
C ALA A 13 6.44 9.46 -21.38
N ILE A 14 7.20 10.09 -20.48
CA ILE A 14 6.69 10.61 -19.20
C ILE A 14 6.34 12.09 -19.35
N ALA A 15 5.16 12.47 -18.84
CA ALA A 15 4.73 13.87 -18.72
C ALA A 15 4.43 14.23 -17.27
N CYS A 16 4.76 15.46 -16.85
CA CYS A 16 4.49 16.00 -15.52
C CYS A 16 3.62 17.25 -15.63
N PRO A 17 2.29 17.11 -15.80
CA PRO A 17 1.42 18.26 -16.03
C PRO A 17 1.20 19.06 -14.75
N ASN A 18 1.26 20.39 -14.87
CA ASN A 18 1.02 21.31 -13.75
C ASN A 18 -0.39 21.14 -13.19
N GLY A 19 -0.49 20.99 -11.86
CA GLY A 19 -1.76 20.89 -11.14
C GLY A 19 -2.44 19.52 -11.18
N GLY A 20 -1.83 18.51 -11.83
CA GLY A 20 -2.30 17.13 -11.84
C GLY A 20 -1.57 16.23 -10.83
N PRO A 21 -1.70 14.90 -11.01
CA PRO A 21 -0.86 13.91 -10.33
C PRO A 21 0.62 14.08 -10.68
N ASP A 22 1.50 13.44 -9.90
CA ASP A 22 2.96 13.61 -10.02
C ASP A 22 3.50 13.41 -11.44
N PHE A 23 2.99 12.41 -12.16
CA PHE A 23 3.27 12.21 -13.58
C PHE A 23 2.23 11.33 -14.27
N CYS A 24 2.27 11.29 -15.60
CA CYS A 24 1.55 10.33 -16.42
C CYS A 24 2.36 9.83 -17.60
N PHE A 25 1.87 8.75 -18.20
CA PHE A 25 2.38 8.17 -19.43
C PHE A 25 1.22 7.45 -20.15
N ASP A 26 1.39 7.17 -21.43
CA ASP A 26 0.44 6.32 -22.16
C ASP A 26 0.95 4.89 -22.21
N ASP A 27 0.06 3.94 -21.94
CA ASP A 27 0.28 2.52 -22.14
C ASP A 27 -0.91 1.94 -22.89
N ARG A 28 -0.66 1.37 -24.08
CA ARG A 28 -1.66 0.70 -24.93
C ARG A 28 -2.93 1.55 -25.17
N GLY A 29 -2.74 2.86 -25.40
CA GLY A 29 -3.84 3.80 -25.66
C GLY A 29 -4.61 4.25 -24.41
N VAL A 30 -4.19 3.84 -23.22
CA VAL A 30 -4.74 4.30 -21.94
C VAL A 30 -3.75 5.27 -21.29
N ARG A 31 -4.25 6.43 -20.88
CA ARG A 31 -3.46 7.34 -20.06
C ARG A 31 -3.39 6.80 -18.63
N VAL A 32 -2.16 6.59 -18.14
CA VAL A 32 -1.87 6.13 -16.78
C VAL A 32 -1.35 7.29 -15.97
N TRP A 33 -2.10 7.70 -14.96
CA TRP A 33 -1.71 8.67 -13.95
C TRP A 33 -1.06 7.97 -12.78
N VAL A 34 0.05 8.52 -12.29
CA VAL A 34 0.74 8.00 -11.10
C VAL A 34 0.85 9.11 -10.08
N GLU A 35 0.34 8.85 -8.88
CA GLU A 35 0.48 9.70 -7.70
C GLU A 35 1.34 8.97 -6.67
N ALA A 36 2.51 9.52 -6.40
CA ALA A 36 3.49 9.00 -5.47
C ALA A 36 3.29 9.55 -4.05
N VAL A 37 3.71 8.75 -3.07
CA VAL A 37 3.73 9.12 -1.66
C VAL A 37 4.80 8.36 -0.91
N ALA A 38 5.49 9.04 0.01
CA ALA A 38 6.32 8.42 1.02
C ALA A 38 5.72 8.76 2.38
N PRO A 39 4.93 7.87 3.01
CA PRO A 39 4.33 8.16 4.30
C PRO A 39 5.41 8.40 5.36
N GLU A 40 5.22 9.45 6.15
CA GLU A 40 6.07 9.74 7.30
C GLU A 40 5.90 8.67 8.39
N PRO A 41 6.96 8.35 9.15
CA PRO A 41 6.93 7.34 10.21
C PRO A 41 6.22 7.81 11.49
N LYS A 42 5.20 8.66 11.35
CA LYS A 42 4.46 9.25 12.47
C LYS A 42 3.66 8.18 13.21
N GLY A 43 3.90 8.07 14.52
CA GLY A 43 3.20 7.10 15.36
C GLY A 43 3.86 5.72 15.40
N LEU A 44 5.03 5.55 14.80
CA LEU A 44 5.85 4.37 15.06
C LEU A 44 6.62 4.53 16.38
N PRO A 45 6.89 3.45 17.13
CA PRO A 45 7.76 3.49 18.29
C PRO A 45 9.13 4.05 17.94
N ALA A 46 9.71 4.88 18.81
CA ALA A 46 11.03 5.49 18.55
C ALA A 46 12.13 4.43 18.40
N GLU A 47 12.10 3.40 19.25
CA GLU A 47 12.98 2.22 19.20
C GLU A 47 12.87 1.40 17.92
N TRP A 48 11.74 1.46 17.22
CA TRP A 48 11.57 0.78 15.93
C TRP A 48 12.38 1.46 14.83
N LEU A 49 12.53 2.79 14.91
CA LEU A 49 13.24 3.61 13.94
C LEU A 49 14.70 3.84 14.30
N ASP A 50 15.13 3.45 15.49
CA ASP A 50 16.51 3.58 15.94
C ASP A 50 17.38 2.43 15.38
N PRO A 51 18.35 2.71 14.47
CA PRO A 51 19.25 1.69 13.95
C PRO A 51 20.25 1.19 15.00
N ASN A 52 20.44 1.91 16.10
CA ASN A 52 21.37 1.57 17.17
C ASN A 52 20.69 0.89 18.36
N PHE A 53 19.38 0.64 18.28
CA PHE A 53 18.65 -0.01 19.37
C PHE A 53 19.21 -1.40 19.66
N THR A 54 19.57 -1.63 20.92
CA THR A 54 20.02 -2.93 21.44
C THR A 54 18.92 -3.54 22.30
N GLY A 55 18.42 -4.72 21.92
CA GLY A 55 17.43 -5.46 22.69
C GLY A 55 16.35 -6.13 21.84
N VAL A 56 15.31 -6.63 22.50
CA VAL A 56 14.10 -7.16 21.86
C VAL A 56 13.07 -6.04 21.78
N ARG A 57 12.42 -5.92 20.62
CA ARG A 57 11.29 -4.99 20.44
C ARG A 57 10.16 -5.67 19.68
N SER A 58 8.96 -5.13 19.85
CA SER A 58 7.77 -5.58 19.12
C SER A 58 7.79 -5.04 17.70
N PHE A 59 7.30 -5.84 16.75
CA PHE A 59 7.06 -5.39 15.38
C PHE A 59 5.77 -4.56 15.31
N PRO A 60 5.81 -3.24 15.02
CA PRO A 60 4.65 -2.36 15.05
C PRO A 60 3.82 -2.49 13.75
N HIS A 61 3.39 -3.71 13.44
CA HIS A 61 2.75 -4.03 12.15
C HIS A 61 1.47 -3.23 11.90
N GLU A 62 0.62 -3.03 12.93
CA GLU A 62 -0.60 -2.24 12.80
C GLU A 62 -0.29 -0.77 12.56
N ASP A 63 0.68 -0.19 13.28
CA ASP A 63 1.05 1.21 13.10
C ASP A 63 1.62 1.46 11.70
N ILE A 64 2.46 0.54 11.18
CA ILE A 64 2.98 0.60 9.80
C ILE A 64 1.81 0.51 8.82
N LEU A 65 0.91 -0.46 8.99
CA LEU A 65 -0.22 -0.65 8.08
C LEU A 65 -1.21 0.54 8.14
N LEU A 66 -1.37 1.17 9.30
CA LEU A 66 -2.13 2.42 9.45
C LEU A 66 -1.49 3.58 8.68
N ARG A 67 -0.16 3.61 8.50
CA ARG A 67 0.50 4.60 7.63
C ARG A 67 0.20 4.35 6.15
N TRP A 68 0.22 3.09 5.72
CA TRP A 68 -0.12 2.70 4.35
C TRP A 68 -1.59 3.05 4.01
N THR A 69 -2.54 2.61 4.84
CA THR A 69 -3.97 2.87 4.63
C THR A 69 -4.28 4.37 4.63
N SER A 70 -3.68 5.15 5.55
CA SER A 70 -3.85 6.61 5.57
C SER A 70 -3.31 7.29 4.31
N ALA A 71 -2.14 6.86 3.80
CA ALA A 71 -1.56 7.37 2.58
C ALA A 71 -2.45 7.06 1.36
N ILE A 72 -2.96 5.85 1.25
CA ILE A 72 -3.85 5.41 0.16
C ILE A 72 -5.15 6.23 0.18
N ASP A 73 -5.80 6.36 1.33
CA ASP A 73 -7.03 7.16 1.48
C ASP A 73 -6.82 8.63 1.11
N ALA A 74 -5.70 9.22 1.54
CA ALA A 74 -5.36 10.60 1.18
C ALA A 74 -5.20 10.79 -0.35
N LYS A 75 -4.60 9.82 -1.05
CA LYS A 75 -4.46 9.88 -2.51
C LYS A 75 -5.76 9.58 -3.24
N TRP A 76 -6.60 8.67 -2.73
CA TRP A 76 -7.95 8.46 -3.25
C TRP A 76 -8.80 9.75 -3.14
N LYS A 77 -8.72 10.49 -2.02
CA LYS A 77 -9.39 11.79 -1.87
C LYS A 77 -8.88 12.81 -2.89
N LYS A 78 -7.57 12.85 -3.15
CA LYS A 78 -7.00 13.69 -4.23
C LYS A 78 -7.49 13.29 -5.61
N LEU A 79 -7.63 11.99 -5.90
CA LEU A 79 -8.22 11.54 -7.17
C LEU A 79 -9.61 12.14 -7.40
N GLN A 80 -10.46 12.19 -6.37
CA GLN A 80 -11.77 12.81 -6.50
C GLN A 80 -11.66 14.29 -6.89
N HIS A 81 -10.72 15.02 -6.27
CA HIS A 81 -10.43 16.41 -6.65
C HIS A 81 -9.96 16.55 -8.10
N TYR A 82 -9.05 15.68 -8.55
CA TYR A 82 -8.56 15.68 -9.92
C TYR A 82 -9.66 15.35 -10.94
N ARG A 83 -10.57 14.44 -10.58
CA ARG A 83 -11.75 14.10 -11.40
C ARG A 83 -12.73 15.26 -11.50
N ASN A 84 -13.01 15.93 -10.38
CA ASN A 84 -13.88 17.10 -10.36
C ASN A 84 -13.35 18.25 -11.22
N LYS A 85 -12.02 18.35 -11.35
CA LYS A 85 -11.35 19.32 -12.24
C LYS A 85 -11.20 18.85 -13.69
N GLY A 86 -11.64 17.64 -14.03
CA GLY A 86 -11.49 17.06 -15.37
C GLY A 86 -10.04 16.73 -15.76
N ILE A 87 -9.11 16.71 -14.79
CA ILE A 87 -7.68 16.43 -15.04
C ILE A 87 -7.47 14.93 -15.27
N VAL A 88 -8.09 14.10 -14.42
CA VAL A 88 -8.08 12.64 -14.55
C VAL A 88 -9.45 12.20 -15.06
N ARG A 89 -9.50 11.56 -16.23
CA ARG A 89 -10.77 11.09 -16.81
C ARG A 89 -11.19 9.77 -16.18
N PRO A 90 -12.49 9.43 -16.20
CA PRO A 90 -12.97 8.13 -15.73
C PRO A 90 -12.37 6.92 -16.46
N THR A 91 -11.99 7.12 -17.74
CA THR A 91 -11.36 6.10 -18.59
C THR A 91 -9.86 5.92 -18.31
N ASP A 92 -9.22 6.90 -17.68
CA ASP A 92 -7.80 6.85 -17.39
C ASP A 92 -7.52 5.86 -16.26
N ALA A 93 -6.32 5.28 -16.26
CA ALA A 93 -5.83 4.51 -15.12
C ALA A 93 -5.24 5.46 -14.07
N TYR A 94 -5.50 5.19 -12.79
CA TYR A 94 -4.92 5.94 -11.68
C TYR A 94 -4.20 4.98 -10.73
N VAL A 95 -2.88 5.18 -10.59
CA VAL A 95 -1.99 4.32 -9.82
C VAL A 95 -1.45 5.10 -8.63
N ILE A 96 -1.54 4.51 -7.45
CA ILE A 96 -0.91 5.07 -6.25
C ILE A 96 0.44 4.37 -6.06
N ALA A 97 1.53 5.13 -6.00
CA ALA A 97 2.86 4.60 -5.75
C ALA A 97 3.31 4.94 -4.32
N VAL A 98 3.34 3.95 -3.43
CA VAL A 98 3.71 4.12 -2.02
C VAL A 98 5.14 3.66 -1.80
N ASN A 99 5.97 4.57 -1.27
CA ASN A 99 7.31 4.30 -0.79
C ASN A 99 7.32 4.24 0.75
N GLY A 100 7.17 3.04 1.29
CA GLY A 100 7.21 2.75 2.72
C GLY A 100 8.62 2.64 3.30
N CYS A 101 9.70 2.94 2.57
CA CYS A 101 11.08 2.76 3.06
C CYS A 101 11.41 3.58 4.31
N GLN A 102 10.65 4.64 4.61
CA GLN A 102 10.85 5.44 5.83
C GLN A 102 10.18 4.82 7.07
N LEU A 103 9.35 3.78 6.91
CA LEU A 103 8.57 3.17 8.00
C LEU A 103 9.33 2.07 8.75
N SER A 104 10.56 1.77 8.34
CA SER A 104 11.42 0.77 8.96
C SER A 104 12.87 1.07 8.62
N VAL A 105 13.78 0.86 9.57
CA VAL A 105 15.22 0.82 9.30
C VAL A 105 15.71 -0.60 8.98
N PHE A 106 14.83 -1.59 9.10
CA PHE A 106 15.04 -3.01 8.79
C PHE A 106 14.43 -3.37 7.45
N PRO A 107 15.01 -4.38 6.74
CA PRO A 107 14.52 -4.80 5.44
C PRO A 107 13.22 -5.64 5.50
N GLU A 108 12.29 -5.28 6.39
CA GLU A 108 11.02 -5.98 6.58
C GLU A 108 9.98 -5.46 5.60
N THR A 109 9.59 -6.31 4.65
CA THR A 109 8.66 -5.97 3.57
C THR A 109 7.27 -6.55 3.75
N ARG A 110 7.10 -7.45 4.72
CA ARG A 110 5.88 -8.23 4.94
C ARG A 110 5.18 -7.84 6.24
N GLY A 111 3.86 -7.81 6.20
CA GLY A 111 3.03 -7.62 7.39
C GLY A 111 2.76 -8.93 8.12
N ILE A 112 1.79 -8.90 9.03
CA ILE A 112 1.45 -10.03 9.91
C ILE A 112 0.87 -11.24 9.15
N SER A 113 0.34 -11.02 7.94
CA SER A 113 -0.16 -12.07 7.06
C SER A 113 0.94 -12.79 6.28
N GLN A 114 2.20 -12.34 6.40
CA GLN A 114 3.32 -12.69 5.53
C GLN A 114 3.21 -12.15 4.09
N MET A 115 2.18 -11.37 3.77
CA MET A 115 2.05 -10.65 2.50
C MET A 115 2.69 -9.25 2.59
N PRO A 116 3.04 -8.62 1.46
CA PRO A 116 3.48 -7.24 1.46
C PRO A 116 2.45 -6.29 2.09
N PHE A 117 2.90 -5.25 2.80
CA PHE A 117 2.00 -4.25 3.41
C PHE A 117 1.00 -3.63 2.43
N GLY A 118 1.40 -3.45 1.18
CA GLY A 118 0.50 -2.96 0.13
C GLY A 118 -0.71 -3.88 -0.10
N VAL A 119 -0.55 -5.19 0.04
CA VAL A 119 -1.64 -6.18 -0.06
C VAL A 119 -2.55 -6.08 1.16
N GLU A 120 -1.99 -6.11 2.38
CA GLU A 120 -2.78 -5.99 3.62
C GLU A 120 -3.52 -4.64 3.74
N ALA A 121 -3.06 -3.60 3.04
CA ALA A 121 -3.68 -2.29 3.07
C ALA A 121 -4.91 -2.16 2.16
N VAL A 122 -5.02 -3.02 1.15
CA VAL A 122 -6.07 -2.91 0.11
C VAL A 122 -6.98 -4.13 0.00
N PHE A 123 -6.56 -5.27 0.54
CA PHE A 123 -7.36 -6.47 0.70
C PHE A 123 -7.49 -6.85 2.18
N PRO A 124 -8.63 -7.44 2.61
CA PRO A 124 -8.89 -7.78 4.01
C PRO A 124 -8.11 -9.02 4.47
N VAL A 125 -6.81 -9.03 4.23
CA VAL A 125 -5.89 -10.12 4.58
C VAL A 125 -5.44 -9.92 6.02
N GLY A 126 -5.74 -10.92 6.85
CA GLY A 126 -5.39 -10.97 8.27
C GLY A 126 -4.17 -11.85 8.57
N PRO A 127 -3.83 -12.03 9.86
CA PRO A 127 -2.73 -12.90 10.29
C PRO A 127 -2.83 -14.34 9.79
N LEU A 128 -1.68 -15.01 9.66
CA LEU A 128 -1.63 -16.47 9.52
C LEU A 128 -2.27 -17.12 10.75
N ALA A 129 -3.21 -18.03 10.53
CA ALA A 129 -3.98 -18.68 11.59
C ALA A 129 -3.97 -20.21 11.41
N TYR A 130 -4.16 -20.91 12.53
CA TYR A 130 -4.37 -22.35 12.57
C TYR A 130 -5.79 -22.63 13.03
N ARG A 131 -6.47 -23.59 12.40
CA ARG A 131 -7.71 -24.12 12.96
C ARG A 131 -7.37 -25.20 13.97
N ILE A 132 -7.98 -25.11 15.15
CA ILE A 132 -7.86 -26.12 16.20
C ILE A 132 -9.17 -26.88 16.21
N ASN A 133 -9.09 -28.17 15.87
CA ASN A 133 -10.24 -29.05 15.98
C ASN A 133 -10.54 -29.30 17.45
N ARG A 134 -11.71 -28.83 17.92
CA ARG A 134 -12.08 -28.88 19.35
C ARG A 134 -12.32 -30.29 19.89
N GLU A 135 -12.63 -31.26 19.04
CA GLU A 135 -12.91 -32.63 19.46
C GLU A 135 -11.63 -33.47 19.50
N THR A 136 -10.77 -33.31 18.49
CA THR A 136 -9.54 -34.11 18.37
C THR A 136 -8.31 -33.43 18.99
N HIS A 137 -8.42 -32.14 19.34
CA HIS A 137 -7.34 -31.28 19.83
C HIS A 137 -6.14 -31.21 18.86
N LYS A 138 -6.37 -31.50 17.58
CA LYS A 138 -5.34 -31.45 16.55
C LYS A 138 -5.35 -30.10 15.85
N PHE A 139 -4.15 -29.65 15.49
CA PHE A 139 -3.95 -28.55 14.55
C PHE A 139 -4.33 -29.03 13.15
N GLU A 140 -5.20 -28.28 12.49
CA GLU A 140 -5.50 -28.43 11.07
C GLU A 140 -4.54 -27.54 10.24
N GLU A 141 -4.78 -27.46 8.94
CA GLU A 141 -3.97 -26.67 8.02
C GLU A 141 -3.96 -25.17 8.37
N THR A 142 -2.84 -24.53 8.06
CA THR A 142 -2.69 -23.08 8.15
C THR A 142 -3.54 -22.39 7.09
N PHE A 143 -4.18 -21.30 7.45
CA PHE A 143 -4.89 -20.43 6.52
C PHE A 143 -4.60 -18.96 6.82
N ILE A 144 -4.77 -18.10 5.83
CA ILE A 144 -4.73 -16.65 6.06
C ILE A 144 -6.11 -16.21 6.54
N SER A 145 -6.17 -15.65 7.76
CA SER A 145 -7.42 -15.12 8.30
C SER A 145 -7.86 -13.85 7.58
N GLU A 146 -9.06 -13.38 7.86
CA GLU A 146 -9.61 -12.14 7.31
C GLU A 146 -9.50 -11.01 8.34
N ARG A 147 -9.13 -9.82 7.88
CA ARG A 147 -9.10 -8.60 8.72
C ARG A 147 -9.61 -7.43 7.90
N PHE A 148 -10.88 -7.09 8.08
CA PHE A 148 -11.58 -6.02 7.33
C PHE A 148 -11.26 -4.60 7.83
N HIS A 149 -10.84 -4.48 9.09
CA HIS A 149 -10.55 -3.20 9.71
C HIS A 149 -9.34 -3.27 10.64
N LEU A 150 -8.65 -2.15 10.75
CA LEU A 150 -7.70 -1.83 11.81
C LEU A 150 -8.36 -0.88 12.79
N VAL A 151 -7.89 -0.87 14.03
CA VAL A 151 -8.31 0.12 15.02
C VAL A 151 -7.18 1.12 15.16
N ASN A 152 -7.46 2.41 14.91
CA ASN A 152 -6.46 3.44 15.12
C ASN A 152 -6.40 3.89 16.58
N ARG A 153 -5.44 4.77 16.91
CA ARG A 153 -5.25 5.31 18.27
C ARG A 153 -6.48 6.04 18.85
N ASN A 154 -7.41 6.47 18.00
CA ASN A 154 -8.66 7.12 18.40
C ASN A 154 -9.83 6.12 18.47
N ASN A 155 -9.56 4.82 18.47
CA ASN A 155 -10.54 3.72 18.41
C ASN A 155 -11.44 3.73 17.15
N ALA A 156 -11.07 4.47 16.11
CA ALA A 156 -11.82 4.46 14.85
C ALA A 156 -11.40 3.27 13.97
N LYS A 157 -12.39 2.68 13.31
CA LYS A 157 -12.19 1.57 12.35
C LYS A 157 -11.65 2.11 11.03
N VAL A 158 -10.48 1.65 10.63
CA VAL A 158 -9.84 1.98 9.34
C VAL A 158 -9.97 0.76 8.42
N PRO A 159 -10.63 0.85 7.25
CA PRO A 159 -10.83 -0.29 6.37
C PRO A 159 -9.54 -0.72 5.68
N THR A 160 -9.42 -2.03 5.44
CA THR A 160 -8.37 -2.69 4.64
C THR A 160 -8.94 -3.22 3.32
N THR A 161 -10.13 -2.76 2.93
CA THR A 161 -10.88 -3.19 1.75
C THR A 161 -10.83 -2.29 0.50
N PRO A 162 -9.95 -1.27 0.33
CA PRO A 162 -9.96 -0.40 -0.85
C PRO A 162 -10.07 -1.10 -2.22
N PHE A 163 -9.54 -2.30 -2.41
CA PHE A 163 -9.60 -2.95 -3.73
C PHE A 163 -10.86 -3.78 -3.98
N ILE A 164 -11.65 -4.05 -2.94
CA ILE A 164 -12.96 -4.71 -3.06
C ILE A 164 -14.12 -3.74 -2.88
N ASP A 165 -13.88 -2.58 -2.27
CA ASP A 165 -14.88 -1.52 -2.08
C ASP A 165 -15.13 -0.75 -3.41
N PRO A 166 -16.39 -0.65 -3.89
CA PRO A 166 -16.74 0.15 -5.06
C PRO A 166 -16.43 1.65 -4.92
N THR A 167 -16.42 2.22 -3.71
CA THR A 167 -16.10 3.63 -3.47
C THR A 167 -14.67 3.97 -3.92
N TYR A 168 -13.77 3.00 -3.88
CA TYR A 168 -12.37 3.13 -4.29
C TYR A 168 -12.12 2.71 -5.75
N ALA A 169 -13.15 2.40 -6.54
CA ALA A 169 -13.03 1.92 -7.92
C ALA A 169 -12.29 2.86 -8.88
N GLY A 170 -12.06 4.12 -8.49
CA GLY A 170 -11.21 5.04 -9.23
C GLY A 170 -9.72 4.69 -9.20
N VAL A 171 -9.24 3.96 -8.19
CA VAL A 171 -7.84 3.53 -8.09
C VAL A 171 -7.69 2.20 -8.84
N SER A 172 -6.83 2.19 -9.86
CA SER A 172 -6.62 1.04 -10.74
C SER A 172 -5.57 0.07 -10.20
N ALA A 173 -4.52 0.60 -9.57
CA ALA A 173 -3.44 -0.22 -9.01
C ALA A 173 -2.69 0.52 -7.88
N LEU A 174 -1.96 -0.27 -7.10
CA LEU A 174 -1.05 0.16 -6.06
C LEU A 174 0.34 -0.42 -6.39
N ILE A 175 1.36 0.44 -6.37
CA ILE A 175 2.75 0.03 -6.45
C ILE A 175 3.37 0.30 -5.09
N GLY A 176 3.78 -0.75 -4.39
CA GLY A 176 4.44 -0.67 -3.10
C GLY A 176 5.94 -0.92 -3.20
N CYS A 177 6.71 -0.07 -2.52
CA CYS A 177 8.11 -0.33 -2.21
C CYS A 177 8.28 -0.22 -0.68
N ALA A 178 8.96 -1.19 -0.08
CA ALA A 178 9.37 -1.16 1.32
C ALA A 178 10.90 -1.25 1.38
N ALA A 179 11.48 -0.90 2.53
CA ALA A 179 12.93 -0.90 2.70
C ALA A 179 13.47 -2.30 2.40
N GLU A 180 14.29 -2.43 1.35
CA GLU A 180 15.28 -3.48 1.22
C GLU A 180 16.55 -2.81 0.71
N ARG A 181 17.67 -3.07 1.39
CA ARG A 181 18.97 -2.55 0.96
C ARG A 181 19.56 -3.33 -0.22
N CYS A 182 19.02 -4.50 -0.56
CA CYS A 182 19.65 -5.39 -1.54
C CYS A 182 18.89 -5.48 -2.87
N HIS A 183 17.57 -5.71 -2.92
CA HIS A 183 16.85 -5.81 -4.21
C HIS A 183 15.36 -5.49 -4.03
N GLY A 184 14.99 -4.22 -3.91
CA GLY A 184 13.63 -3.77 -3.58
C GLY A 184 12.51 -4.62 -4.19
N ILE A 185 11.87 -5.46 -3.35
CA ILE A 185 10.63 -6.13 -3.72
C ILE A 185 9.60 -5.06 -4.11
N ARG A 186 9.22 -5.09 -5.38
CA ARG A 186 8.13 -4.28 -5.92
C ARG A 186 6.86 -5.13 -5.84
N ALA A 187 6.01 -4.83 -4.87
CA ALA A 187 4.66 -5.39 -4.88
C ALA A 187 3.82 -4.52 -5.82
N ILE A 188 3.42 -5.07 -6.97
CA ILE A 188 2.39 -4.44 -7.82
C ILE A 188 1.10 -5.18 -7.51
N VAL A 189 0.13 -4.44 -6.99
CA VAL A 189 -1.21 -4.94 -6.72
C VAL A 189 -2.14 -4.21 -7.69
N SER A 190 -2.83 -4.95 -8.55
CA SER A 190 -3.81 -4.38 -9.48
C SER A 190 -5.21 -4.87 -9.14
N ARG A 191 -6.19 -4.03 -9.40
CA ARG A 191 -7.60 -4.43 -9.38
C ARG A 191 -7.98 -4.95 -10.76
N LEU A 192 -8.65 -6.10 -10.82
CA LEU A 192 -9.34 -6.54 -12.04
C LEU A 192 -10.49 -5.57 -12.30
N LYS A 193 -10.43 -4.82 -13.40
CA LYS A 193 -11.60 -4.07 -13.90
C LYS A 193 -12.65 -5.11 -14.32
N ARG A 194 -13.81 -5.11 -13.65
CA ARG A 194 -15.00 -5.84 -14.11
C ARG A 194 -15.73 -4.99 -15.14
#